data_AF-A0A2I0KML9-F1
#
_entry.id   AF-A0A2I0KML9-F1
#
_cell.length_a   1.000
_cell.length_b   1.000
_cell.length_c   1.000
_cell.angle_alpha   90.00
_cell.angle_beta   90.00
_cell.angle_gamma   90.00
#
_symmetry.space_group_name_H-M   'P 1'
#
loop_
_entity.id
_entity.type
_entity.pdbx_description
1 polymer ?
#
loop_
_entity_poly.entity_id
_entity_poly.type
_entity_poly.pdbx_seq_one_letter_code
_entity_poly.pdbx_strand_id
1 'polypeptide(L)'
;MGASDNACTIKSLVAALCFHQLFEGMGLGGCILQGEFGLKVKAIMVFFFSITTPLGIVLGIGLSNVYSESSPTALIVVGLLNACSAGLLNYMALVDLIALDFMGPKLQGSMKLQVFGYGALLLGAGGMSLMAKWA
;
A
#
# COMPACT_ATOMS: atom_id res chain seq x y z
N MET A 1 -12.13 8.14 -12.14
CA MET A 1 -11.62 6.80 -11.77
C MET A 1 -12.85 6.00 -11.37
N GLY A 2 -12.97 4.70 -11.66
CA GLY A 2 -14.22 3.92 -11.46
C GLY A 2 -14.83 3.88 -10.05
N ALA A 3 -14.31 4.68 -9.11
CA ALA A 3 -14.81 4.94 -7.76
C ALA A 3 -15.60 6.25 -7.61
N SER A 4 -15.50 7.24 -8.51
CA SER A 4 -16.27 8.48 -8.43
C SER A 4 -16.22 9.27 -9.75
N ASP A 5 -17.30 9.97 -10.07
CA ASP A 5 -17.38 10.92 -11.19
C ASP A 5 -16.98 12.36 -10.81
N ASN A 6 -16.79 12.64 -9.51
CA ASN A 6 -16.43 13.97 -9.04
C ASN A 6 -14.92 14.24 -9.24
N ALA A 7 -14.60 15.23 -10.06
CA ALA A 7 -13.22 15.62 -10.36
C ALA A 7 -12.40 16.01 -9.11
N CYS A 8 -13.02 16.58 -8.07
CA CYS A 8 -12.33 16.93 -6.83
C CYS A 8 -11.88 15.67 -6.06
N THR A 9 -12.79 14.71 -5.89
CA THR A 9 -12.50 13.41 -5.26
C THR A 9 -11.46 12.64 -6.04
N ILE A 10 -11.57 12.57 -7.37
CA ILE A 10 -10.58 11.89 -8.22
C ILE A 10 -9.19 12.51 -8.04
N LYS A 11 -9.08 13.85 -8.05
CA LYS A 11 -7.79 14.52 -7.89
C LYS A 11 -7.15 14.22 -6.54
N SER A 12 -7.94 14.24 -5.47
CA SER A 12 -7.44 13.89 -4.13
C SER A 12 -6.99 12.44 -4.05
N LEU A 13 -7.81 11.53 -4.58
CA LEU A 13 -7.53 10.09 -4.59
C LEU A 13 -6.27 9.76 -5.40
N VAL A 14 -6.07 10.40 -6.56
CA VAL A 14 -4.84 10.27 -7.36
C VAL A 14 -3.63 10.72 -6.55
N ALA A 15 -3.73 11.89 -5.90
CA ALA A 15 -2.61 12.41 -5.10
C ALA A 15 -2.25 11.44 -3.96
N ALA A 16 -3.25 10.93 -3.23
CA ALA A 16 -3.04 9.97 -2.16
C ALA A 16 -2.41 8.66 -2.68
N LEU A 17 -2.93 8.10 -3.78
CA LEU A 17 -2.40 6.88 -4.40
C LEU A 17 -0.96 7.05 -4.89
N CYS A 18 -0.63 8.19 -5.51
CA CYS A 18 0.74 8.46 -5.94
C CYS A 18 1.71 8.53 -4.77
N PHE A 19 1.34 9.20 -3.68
CA PHE A 19 2.18 9.26 -2.47
C PHE A 19 2.36 7.88 -1.83
N HIS A 20 1.29 7.11 -1.70
CA HIS A 20 1.34 5.75 -1.14
C HIS A 20 2.24 4.84 -1.99
N GLN A 21 2.01 4.81 -3.30
CA GLN A 21 2.76 3.96 -4.23
C GLN A 21 4.23 4.38 -4.33
N LEU A 22 4.55 5.65 -4.14
CA LEU A 22 5.94 6.13 -4.11
C LEU A 22 6.71 5.52 -2.92
N PHE A 23 6.12 5.51 -1.72
CA PHE A 23 6.77 4.94 -0.54
C PHE A 23 6.85 3.42 -0.61
N GLU A 24 5.80 2.74 -1.08
CA GLU A 24 5.84 1.29 -1.30
C GLU A 24 6.90 0.91 -2.35
N GLY A 25 7.02 1.70 -3.43
CA GLY A 25 8.01 1.47 -4.48
C GLY A 25 9.44 1.69 -4.01
N MET A 26 9.67 2.69 -3.16
CA MET A 26 10.97 2.93 -2.53
C MET A 26 11.35 1.78 -1.59
N GLY A 27 10.40 1.27 -0.80
CA GLY A 27 10.60 0.10 0.06
C GLY A 27 10.97 -1.15 -0.74
N LEU A 28 10.18 -1.47 -1.77
CA LEU A 28 10.45 -2.60 -2.67
C LEU A 28 11.82 -2.47 -3.38
N GLY A 29 12.17 -1.26 -3.82
CA GLY A 29 13.50 -0.97 -4.37
C GLY A 29 14.63 -1.24 -3.37
N GLY A 30 14.46 -0.83 -2.11
CA GLY A 30 15.40 -1.14 -1.03
C GLY A 30 15.56 -2.64 -0.77
N CYS A 31 14.47 -3.41 -0.79
CA CYS A 31 14.50 -4.86 -0.65
C CYS A 31 15.18 -5.54 -1.86
N ILE A 32 14.95 -5.06 -3.08
CA ILE A 32 15.58 -5.57 -4.31
C ILE A 32 17.09 -5.31 -4.31
N LEU A 33 17.54 -4.20 -3.74
CA LEU A 33 18.97 -3.86 -3.63
C LEU A 33 19.67 -4.71 -2.56
N GLN A 34 19.00 -5.03 -1.45
CA GLN A 34 19.57 -5.79 -0.34
C GLN A 34 19.46 -7.31 -0.52
N GLY A 35 18.34 -7.79 -1.09
CA GLY A 35 18.19 -9.18 -1.49
C GLY A 35 18.96 -9.39 -2.78
N GLU A 36 20.01 -10.21 -2.74
CA GLU A 36 20.86 -10.53 -3.91
C GLU A 36 20.12 -11.40 -4.95
N PHE A 37 18.93 -10.96 -5.37
CA PHE A 37 18.09 -11.65 -6.33
C PHE A 37 18.70 -11.57 -7.73
N GLY A 38 18.53 -12.64 -8.51
CA GLY A 38 18.88 -12.64 -9.93
C GLY A 38 18.02 -11.67 -10.74
N LEU A 39 18.53 -11.19 -11.87
CA LEU A 39 17.88 -10.21 -12.75
C LEU A 39 16.42 -10.57 -13.09
N LYS A 40 16.14 -11.86 -13.32
CA LYS A 40 14.80 -12.37 -13.63
C LYS A 40 13.80 -12.09 -12.50
N VAL A 41 14.18 -12.37 -11.26
CA VAL A 41 13.31 -12.17 -10.09
C VAL A 41 13.07 -10.67 -9.86
N LYS A 42 14.12 -9.86 -9.99
CA LYS A 42 14.02 -8.39 -9.90
C LYS A 42 13.05 -7.83 -10.95
N ALA A 43 13.16 -8.29 -12.19
CA ALA A 43 12.27 -7.88 -13.27
C ALA A 43 10.81 -8.28 -13.01
N ILE A 44 10.57 -9.50 -12.50
CA ILE A 44 9.22 -9.97 -12.16
C ILE A 44 8.62 -9.11 -11.04
N MET A 45 9.37 -8.83 -9.96
CA MET A 45 8.88 -8.01 -8.84
C MET A 45 8.50 -6.59 -9.30
N VAL A 46 9.36 -5.94 -10.09
CA VAL A 46 9.10 -4.59 -10.63
C VAL A 46 7.91 -4.60 -11.60
N PHE A 47 7.79 -5.63 -12.44
CA PHE A 47 6.69 -5.77 -13.38
C PHE A 47 5.34 -5.87 -12.65
N PHE A 48 5.22 -6.78 -11.68
CA PHE A 48 3.98 -6.95 -10.91
C PHE A 48 3.65 -5.71 -10.09
N PHE A 49 4.63 -5.05 -9.48
CA PHE A 49 4.42 -3.79 -8.77
C PHE A 49 3.84 -2.70 -9.70
N SER A 50 4.39 -2.58 -10.92
CA SER A 50 4.01 -1.52 -11.86
C SER A 50 2.65 -1.75 -12.53
N ILE A 51 2.25 -3.00 -12.77
CA ILE A 51 1.04 -3.32 -13.53
C ILE A 51 -0.21 -3.49 -12.65
N THR A 52 -0.05 -3.89 -11.39
CA THR A 52 -1.19 -4.20 -10.49
C THR A 52 -2.12 -3.00 -10.32
N THR A 53 -1.58 -1.81 -10.05
CA THR A 53 -2.39 -0.60 -9.81
C THR A 53 -3.14 -0.12 -11.07
N PRO A 54 -2.52 0.03 -12.26
CA PRO A 54 -3.23 0.33 -13.49
C PRO A 54 -4.30 -0.72 -13.85
N LEU A 55 -3.98 -2.00 -13.68
CA LEU A 55 -4.92 -3.09 -13.95
C LEU A 55 -6.15 -2.99 -13.03
N GLY A 56 -5.95 -2.73 -11.74
CA GLY A 56 -7.03 -2.49 -10.78
C GLY A 56 -7.91 -1.29 -11.17
N ILE A 57 -7.32 -0.19 -11.62
CA ILE A 57 -8.06 1.00 -12.08
C ILE A 57 -8.91 0.66 -13.31
N VAL A 58 -8.34 -0.04 -14.30
CA VAL A 58 -9.06 -0.45 -15.52
C VAL A 58 -10.22 -1.38 -15.18
N LEU A 59 -10.00 -2.37 -14.31
CA LEU A 59 -11.06 -3.25 -13.82
C LEU A 59 -12.17 -2.48 -13.10
N GLY A 60 -11.80 -1.53 -12.23
CA GLY A 60 -12.77 -0.67 -11.53
C GLY A 60 -13.63 0.16 -12.49
N ILE A 61 -13.04 0.71 -13.55
CA ILE A 61 -13.78 1.42 -14.61
C ILE A 61 -14.68 0.45 -15.40
N GLY A 62 -14.22 -0.77 -15.69
CA GLY A 62 -15.03 -1.76 -16.39
C GLY A 62 -16.26 -2.18 -15.59
N LEU A 63 -16.12 -2.35 -14.28
CA LEU A 63 -17.19 -2.75 -13.37
C LEU A 63 -18.13 -1.61 -12.97
N SER A 64 -17.73 -0.35 -13.16
CA SER A 64 -18.54 0.81 -12.71
C SER A 64 -19.91 0.88 -13.36
N ASN A 65 -20.09 0.31 -14.56
CA ASN A 65 -21.38 0.30 -15.27
C ASN A 65 -22.40 -0.71 -14.71
N VAL A 66 -21.93 -1.74 -14.00
CA VAL A 66 -22.79 -2.79 -13.41
C VAL A 66 -22.88 -2.67 -11.88
N TYR A 67 -22.04 -1.81 -11.29
CA TYR A 67 -21.99 -1.55 -9.87
C TYR A 67 -23.10 -0.57 -9.46
N SER A 68 -23.80 -0.90 -8.37
CA SER A 68 -24.80 -0.03 -7.75
C SER A 68 -24.45 0.14 -6.28
N GLU A 69 -24.07 1.35 -5.88
CA GLU A 69 -23.52 1.62 -4.54
C GLU A 69 -24.50 1.28 -3.40
N SER A 70 -25.80 1.35 -3.69
CA SER A 70 -26.88 1.10 -2.72
C SER A 70 -27.36 -0.35 -2.69
N SER A 71 -26.83 -1.21 -3.56
CA SER A 71 -27.23 -2.62 -3.60
C SER A 71 -26.63 -3.41 -2.43
N PRO A 72 -27.41 -4.23 -1.71
CA PRO A 72 -26.91 -5.08 -0.63
C PRO A 72 -25.76 -5.99 -1.05
N THR A 73 -25.82 -6.56 -2.26
CA THR A 73 -24.76 -7.44 -2.78
C THR A 73 -23.47 -6.67 -3.01
N ALA A 74 -23.55 -5.44 -3.54
CA ALA A 74 -22.39 -4.58 -3.76
C ALA A 74 -21.70 -4.22 -2.43
N LEU A 75 -22.49 -3.85 -1.41
CA LEU A 75 -21.99 -3.54 -0.07
C LEU A 75 -21.33 -4.76 0.59
N ILE A 76 -21.91 -5.96 0.45
CA ILE A 76 -21.32 -7.20 0.99
C ILE A 76 -19.99 -7.50 0.30
N VAL A 77 -19.93 -7.41 -1.03
CA VAL A 77 -18.71 -7.71 -1.79
C VAL A 77 -17.60 -6.69 -1.46
N VAL A 78 -17.91 -5.39 -1.47
CA VAL A 78 -16.95 -4.34 -1.12
C VAL A 78 -16.50 -4.48 0.33
N GLY A 79 -17.42 -4.78 1.25
CA GLY A 79 -17.09 -5.02 2.66
C GLY A 79 -16.13 -6.20 2.85
N LEU A 80 -16.39 -7.33 2.17
CA LEU A 80 -15.53 -8.51 2.23
C LEU A 80 -14.15 -8.23 1.62
N LEU A 81 -14.10 -7.63 0.43
CA LEU A 81 -12.84 -7.29 -0.24
C LEU A 81 -12.02 -6.30 0.59
N ASN A 82 -12.65 -5.28 1.19
CA ASN A 82 -12.00 -4.33 2.07
C ASN A 82 -11.48 -4.99 3.35
N ALA A 83 -12.25 -5.90 3.97
CA ALA A 83 -11.81 -6.62 5.16
C ALA A 83 -10.61 -7.53 4.86
N CYS A 84 -10.67 -8.29 3.76
CA CYS A 84 -9.55 -9.12 3.30
C CYS A 84 -8.31 -8.27 3.00
N SER A 85 -8.48 -7.16 2.28
CA SER A 85 -7.38 -6.24 1.94
C SER A 85 -6.74 -5.62 3.18
N ALA A 86 -7.55 -5.12 4.12
CA ALA A 86 -7.07 -4.56 5.39
C ALA A 86 -6.34 -5.60 6.24
N GLY A 87 -6.82 -6.85 6.27
CA GLY A 87 -6.16 -7.95 6.97
C GLY A 87 -4.78 -8.27 6.38
N LEU A 88 -4.67 -8.36 5.05
CA LEU A 88 -3.41 -8.58 4.35
C LEU A 88 -2.42 -7.43 4.57
N LEU A 89 -2.88 -6.18 4.49
CA LEU A 89 -2.06 -5.00 4.74
C LEU A 89 -1.53 -4.97 6.18
N ASN A 90 -2.37 -5.30 7.16
CA ASN A 90 -1.93 -5.41 8.56
C ASN A 90 -0.90 -6.52 8.76
N TYR A 91 -1.10 -7.69 8.14
CA TYR A 91 -0.13 -8.78 8.19
C TYR A 91 1.21 -8.36 7.57
N MET A 92 1.21 -7.78 6.36
CA MET A 92 2.43 -7.31 5.71
C MET A 92 3.14 -6.24 6.55
N ALA A 93 2.41 -5.27 7.09
CA ALA A 93 2.99 -4.22 7.91
C ALA A 93 3.62 -4.76 9.19
N LEU A 94 2.91 -5.60 9.94
CA LEU A 94 3.36 -6.07 11.25
C LEU A 94 4.39 -7.21 11.14
N VAL A 95 4.11 -8.21 10.30
CA VAL A 95 4.88 -9.45 10.25
C VAL A 95 5.99 -9.36 9.21
N ASP A 96 5.68 -8.90 7.99
CA ASP A 96 6.67 -8.92 6.90
C ASP A 96 7.59 -7.69 6.89
N LEU A 97 7.19 -6.56 7.49
CA LEU A 97 8.01 -5.35 7.55
C LEU A 97 8.55 -5.10 8.96
N ILE A 98 7.66 -4.78 9.92
CA ILE A 98 8.10 -4.34 11.25
C ILE A 98 8.86 -5.44 11.98
N ALA A 99 8.36 -6.69 12.00
CA ALA A 99 9.05 -7.75 12.73
C ALA A 99 10.45 -8.03 12.14
N LEU A 100 10.58 -8.09 10.80
CA LEU A 100 11.87 -8.33 10.15
C LEU A 100 12.88 -7.19 10.40
N ASP A 101 12.46 -5.93 10.25
CA ASP A 101 13.35 -4.79 10.38
C ASP A 101 13.67 -4.45 11.84
N PHE A 102 12.71 -4.64 12.76
CA PHE A 102 12.87 -4.20 14.15
C PHE A 102 13.41 -5.29 15.09
N MET A 103 13.24 -6.57 14.78
CA MET A 103 13.82 -7.66 15.58
C MET A 103 15.25 -8.02 15.16
N GLY A 104 15.79 -7.38 14.13
CA GLY A 104 17.16 -7.61 13.68
C GLY A 104 18.22 -7.19 14.72
N PRO A 105 19.35 -7.92 14.81
CA PRO A 105 20.40 -7.67 15.82
C PRO A 105 21.04 -6.28 15.71
N LYS A 106 21.06 -5.69 14.51
CA LYS A 106 21.57 -4.32 14.28
C LYS A 106 20.72 -3.26 14.99
N LEU A 107 19.40 -3.38 14.92
CA LEU A 107 18.49 -2.44 15.59
C LEU A 107 18.46 -2.72 17.09
N GLN A 108 18.33 -3.98 17.48
CA GLN A 108 18.27 -4.40 18.89
C GLN A 108 19.54 -4.07 19.69
N GLY A 109 20.70 -4.02 19.04
CA GLY A 109 21.96 -3.64 19.69
C GLY A 109 22.16 -2.15 19.96
N SER A 110 21.28 -1.27 19.46
CA SER A 110 21.45 0.19 19.57
C SER A 110 20.16 0.90 19.93
N MET A 111 20.05 1.36 21.18
CA MET A 111 18.88 2.10 21.69
C MET A 111 18.62 3.39 20.89
N LYS A 112 19.67 4.07 20.42
CA LYS A 112 19.53 5.27 19.57
C LYS A 112 18.86 4.94 18.23
N LEU A 113 19.24 3.81 17.62
CA LEU A 113 18.71 3.39 16.33
C LEU A 113 17.26 2.89 16.49
N GLN A 114 16.93 2.21 17.59
CA GLN A 114 15.55 1.84 17.92
C GLN A 114 14.64 3.05 18.05
N VAL A 115 15.03 4.06 18.83
CA VAL A 115 14.21 5.28 19.02
C VAL A 115 14.01 6.00 17.69
N PHE A 116 15.05 6.12 16.86
CA PHE A 116 14.91 6.74 15.55
C PHE A 116 14.02 5.91 14.61
N GLY A 117 14.16 4.58 14.61
CA GLY A 117 13.36 3.67 13.81
C GLY A 117 11.87 3.74 14.17
N TYR A 118 11.53 3.63 15.47
CA TYR A 118 10.14 3.74 15.91
C TYR A 118 9.58 5.15 15.67
N GLY A 119 10.40 6.20 15.85
CA GLY A 119 10.03 7.57 15.51
C GLY A 119 9.69 7.73 14.03
N ALA A 120 10.51 7.19 13.13
CA ALA A 120 10.26 7.21 11.69
C ALA A 120 9.01 6.39 11.31
N LEU A 121 8.80 5.23 11.92
CA LEU A 121 7.61 4.40 11.72
C LEU A 121 6.33 5.14 12.10
N LEU A 122 6.31 5.79 13.27
CA LEU A 122 5.16 6.56 13.74
C LEU A 122 4.92 7.81 12.89
N LEU A 123 5.97 8.49 12.44
CA LEU A 123 5.86 9.62 11.51
C LEU A 123 5.28 9.18 10.16
N GLY A 124 5.73 8.04 9.63
CA GLY A 124 5.17 7.45 8.42
C GLY A 124 3.69 7.10 8.57
N ALA A 125 3.32 6.37 9.63
CA ALA A 125 1.93 6.03 9.93
C ALA A 125 1.05 7.26 10.12
N GLY A 126 1.55 8.29 10.81
CA GLY A 126 0.88 9.58 10.98
C GLY A 126 0.68 10.31 9.64
N GLY A 127 1.71 10.34 8.78
CA GLY A 127 1.63 10.91 7.44
C GLY A 127 0.57 10.22 6.57
N MET A 128 0.50 8.90 6.61
CA MET A 128 -0.51 8.13 5.87
C MET A 128 -1.92 8.33 6.43
N SER A 129 -2.07 8.48 7.75
CA SER A 129 -3.35 8.82 8.37
C SER A 129 -3.84 10.22 7.97
N LEU A 130 -2.93 11.19 7.84
CA LEU A 130 -3.27 12.52 7.32
C LEU A 130 -3.71 12.43 5.86
N MET A 131 -2.98 11.71 5.00
CA MET A 131 -3.39 11.47 3.61
C MET A 131 -4.81 10.89 3.53
N ALA A 132 -5.14 9.91 4.39
CA ALA A 132 -6.46 9.30 4.44
C ALA A 132 -7.59 10.25 4.86
N LYS A 133 -7.31 11.32 5.61
CA LYS A 133 -8.33 12.35 5.92
C LYS A 133 -8.59 13.30 4.76
N TRP A 134 -7.64 13.45 3.86
CA TRP A 134 -7.74 14.37 2.72
C TRP A 134 -8.16 13.66 1.43
N ALA A 135 -7.95 12.34 1.33
CA ALA A 135 -8.45 11.47 0.26
C ALA A 135 -9.98 11.30 0.33
#